data_AF-W4VDV6-F1
#
_entry.id   AF-W4VDV6-F1
#
_cell.length_a   1.000
_cell.length_b   1.000
_cell.length_c   1.000
_cell.angle_alpha   90.00
_cell.angle_beta   90.00
_cell.angle_gamma   90.00
#
_symmetry.space_group_name_H-M   'P 1'
#
loop_
_entity.id
_entity.type
_entity.pdbx_description
1 polymer ?
#
loop_
_entity_poly.entity_id
_entity_poly.type
_entity_poly.pdbx_seq_one_letter_code
_entity_poly.pdbx_strand_id
1 'polypeptide(L)' 'MNLEYYESEANFLFVKLPTTGDELFEYLLTKGFIVRSGEALGHPNGVRITIGSKEQMLELETNIKEFLAFNKGV' A
#
# COMPACT_ATOMS: atom_id res chain seq x y z
N MET A 1 -4.45 -11.45 3.02
CA MET A 1 -4.37 -10.48 1.90
C MET A 1 -3.62 -11.20 0.79
N ASN A 2 -4.11 -11.19 -0.46
CA ASN A 2 -3.48 -11.90 -1.57
C ASN A 2 -3.05 -10.87 -2.63
N LEU A 3 -2.04 -10.07 -2.30
CA LEU A 3 -1.49 -9.05 -3.18
C LEU A 3 -0.14 -9.53 -3.69
N GLU A 4 0.12 -9.32 -4.98
CA GLU A 4 1.45 -9.52 -5.54
C GLU A 4 2.41 -8.46 -4.99
N TYR A 5 3.65 -8.85 -4.76
CA TYR A 5 4.71 -7.95 -4.35
C TYR A 5 6.03 -8.40 -4.97
N TYR A 6 6.99 -7.48 -5.05
CA TYR A 6 8.36 -7.82 -5.42
C TYR A 6 9.11 -8.25 -4.18
N GLU A 7 9.88 -9.34 -4.27
CA GLU A 7 10.83 -9.69 -3.21
C GLU A 7 11.77 -8.52 -2.96
N SER A 8 12.00 -8.22 -1.69
CA SER A 8 12.79 -7.06 -1.28
C SER A 8 14.01 -7.50 -0.48
N GLU A 9 15.15 -6.92 -0.87
CA GLU A 9 16.43 -7.01 -0.16
C GLU A 9 16.72 -5.70 0.60
N ALA A 10 15.69 -4.87 0.87
CA ALA A 10 15.82 -3.53 1.43
C ALA A 10 14.80 -3.25 2.55
N ASN A 11 14.80 -2.03 3.09
CA ASN A 11 13.88 -1.56 4.14
C ASN A 11 12.51 -1.09 3.60
N PHE A 12 12.10 -1.55 2.42
CA PHE A 12 10.81 -1.25 1.83
C PHE A 12 10.31 -2.41 0.98
N LEU A 13 9.00 -2.49 0.75
CA LEU A 13 8.38 -3.46 -0.13
C LEU A 13 7.58 -2.73 -1.21
N PHE A 14 7.68 -3.17 -2.46
CA PHE A 14 6.78 -2.70 -3.52
C PHE A 14 5.65 -3.71 -3.70
N VAL A 15 4.42 -3.25 -3.50
CA VAL A 15 3.20 -4.07 -3.53
C VAL A 15 2.36 -3.62 -4.71
N LYS A 16 1.90 -4.58 -5.51
CA LYS A 16 0.91 -4.35 -6.56
C LYS A 16 -0.49 -4.38 -5.97
N LEU A 17 -1.31 -3.46 -6.45
CA LEU A 17 -2.65 -3.21 -5.98
C LEU A 17 -3.65 -3.49 -7.12
N PRO A 18 -4.91 -3.82 -6.79
CA PRO A 18 -5.98 -3.89 -7.78
C PRO A 18 -6.53 -2.50 -8.16
N THR A 19 -6.03 -1.43 -7.53
CA THR A 19 -6.37 -0.03 -7.83
C THR A 19 -5.09 0.81 -7.90
N THR A 20 -5.21 2.10 -8.24
CA THR A 20 -4.08 3.03 -8.34
C THR A 20 -3.35 3.20 -7.00
N GLY A 21 -2.05 3.47 -7.08
CA GLY A 21 -1.25 3.78 -5.89
C GLY A 21 -1.69 5.07 -5.19
N ASP A 22 -2.23 6.01 -5.95
CA ASP A 22 -2.67 7.32 -5.47
C ASP A 22 -3.91 7.21 -4.59
N GLU A 23 -4.90 6.40 -4.96
CA GLU A 23 -6.09 6.21 -4.14
C GLU A 23 -5.77 5.61 -2.77
N LEU A 24 -4.90 4.59 -2.73
CA LEU A 24 -4.47 4.01 -1.47
C LEU A 24 -3.63 5.01 -0.65
N PHE A 25 -2.77 5.79 -1.31
CA PHE A 25 -1.98 6.82 -0.66
C PHE A 25 -2.87 7.85 0.05
N GLU A 26 -3.84 8.42 -0.67
CA GLU A 26 -4.77 9.41 -0.11
C GLU A 26 -5.59 8.83 1.06
N TYR A 27 -6.08 7.60 0.93
CA TYR A 27 -6.77 6.91 2.02
C TYR A 27 -5.88 6.77 3.26
N LEU A 28 -4.67 6.23 3.10
CA LEU A 28 -3.75 5.98 4.21
C LEU A 28 -3.26 7.28 4.86
N LEU A 29 -3.15 8.36 4.09
CA LEU A 29 -2.83 9.69 4.62
C LEU A 29 -3.86 10.13 5.66
N THR A 30 -5.16 9.89 5.42
CA THR A 30 -6.21 10.18 6.42
C THR A 30 -6.14 9.32 7.68
N LYS A 31 -5.43 8.19 7.62
CA LYS A 31 -5.21 7.27 8.73
C LYS A 31 -3.87 7.50 9.44
N GLY A 32 -3.11 8.52 9.04
CA GLY A 32 -1.81 8.87 9.61
C GLY A 32 -0.63 8.08 9.03
N PHE A 33 -0.81 7.38 7.91
CA PHE A 33 0.25 6.65 7.24
C PHE A 33 0.63 7.31 5.92
N ILE A 34 1.93 7.54 5.72
CA ILE A 34 2.47 8.05 4.46
C ILE A 34 3.20 6.91 3.75
N VAL A 35 2.69 6.54 2.58
CA VAL A 35 3.33 5.58 1.66
C VAL A 35 3.70 6.29 0.36
N ARG A 36 4.44 5.65 -0.55
CA ARG A 36 4.73 6.24 -1.86
C ARG A 36 3.99 5.52 -2.97
N SER A 37 3.14 6.25 -3.68
CA SER A 37 2.52 5.77 -4.91
C SER A 37 3.58 5.40 -5.96
N GLY A 38 3.33 4.30 -6.66
CA GLY A 38 4.12 3.83 -7.80
C GLY A 38 3.82 4.59 -9.09
N GLU A 39 2.71 5.34 -9.15
CA GLU A 39 2.29 6.08 -10.36
C GLU A 39 3.37 7.07 -10.80
N ALA A 40 3.90 7.85 -9.86
CA ALA A 40 4.98 8.81 -10.12
C ALA A 40 6.31 8.16 -10.54
N LEU A 41 6.45 6.84 -10.36
CA LEU A 41 7.63 6.06 -10.73
C LEU A 41 7.43 5.26 -12.03
N GLY A 42 6.29 5.42 -12.71
CA GLY A 42 5.94 4.67 -13.92
C GLY A 42 5.53 3.22 -13.66
N HIS A 43 5.18 2.89 -12.41
CA HIS A 43 4.68 1.59 -11.99
C HIS A 43 3.23 1.71 -11.51
N PRO A 44 2.27 1.70 -12.44
CA PRO A 44 0.88 1.90 -12.11
C PRO A 44 0.35 0.78 -11.23
N ASN A 45 -0.70 1.08 -10.47
CA ASN A 45 -1.36 0.16 -9.54
C ASN A 45 -0.37 -0.44 -8.53
N GLY A 46 0.49 0.40 -7.96
CA GLY A 46 1.50 -0.07 -7.03
C GLY A 46 1.82 0.96 -5.95
N VAL A 47 2.35 0.47 -4.84
CA VAL A 47 2.78 1.30 -3.72
C VAL A 47 4.08 0.76 -3.14
N ARG A 48 4.98 1.68 -2.79
CA ARG A 48 6.19 1.38 -2.04
C ARG A 48 5.96 1.70 -0.57
N ILE A 49 6.03 0.67 0.26
CA ILE A 49 5.82 0.74 1.71
C ILE A 49 7.18 0.59 2.41
N THR A 50 7.54 1.53 3.28
CA THR A 50 8.71 1.37 4.15
C THR A 50 8.38 0.41 5.29
N ILE A 51 9.30 -0.50 5.62
CA ILE A 51 9.12 -1.47 6.70
C ILE A 51 9.43 -0.78 8.04
N GLY A 52 8.41 -0.63 8.89
CA GLY A 52 8.48 0.00 10.21
C GLY A 52 8.44 -1.01 11.38
N SER A 53 7.95 -0.56 12.54
CA SER A 53 7.74 -1.46 13.68
C SER A 53 6.65 -2.48 13.40
N LYS A 54 6.65 -3.62 14.12
CA LYS A 54 5.63 -4.65 13.96
C LYS A 54 4.22 -4.10 14.22
N GLU A 55 4.02 -3.25 15.23
CA GLU A 55 2.70 -2.66 15.50
C GLU A 55 2.24 -1.78 14.33
N GLN A 56 3.11 -0.90 13.83
CA GLN A 56 2.81 -0.03 12.68
C GLN A 56 2.46 -0.85 11.44
N MET A 57 3.20 -1.94 11.18
CA MET A 57 2.94 -2.78 10.02
C MET A 57 1.60 -3.53 10.12
N LEU A 58 1.20 -3.96 11.31
CA LEU A 58 -0.10 -4.61 11.54
C LEU A 58 -1.28 -3.63 11.39
N GLU A 59 -1.12 -2.40 11.89
CA GLU A 59 -2.11 -1.34 11.71
C GLU A 59 -2.22 -0.92 10.24
N LEU A 60 -1.09 -0.78 9.55
CA LEU A 60 -1.06 -0.50 8.11
C LEU A 60 -1.75 -1.61 7.31
N GLU A 61 -1.45 -2.89 7.61
CA GLU A 61 -2.12 -4.03 6.96
C GLU A 61 -3.64 -3.99 7.16
N THR A 62 -4.10 -3.62 8.37
CA THR A 62 -5.53 -3.51 8.69
C THR A 62 -6.20 -2.43 7.86
N ASN A 63 -5.61 -1.23 7.82
CA ASN A 63 -6.12 -0.11 7.02
C ASN A 63 -6.16 -0.46 5.51
N ILE A 64 -5.13 -1.12 4.98
CA ILE A 64 -5.10 -1.58 3.58
C ILE A 64 -6.23 -2.59 3.31
N LYS A 65 -6.46 -3.56 4.22
CA LYS A 65 -7.56 -4.53 4.07
C LYS A 65 -8.92 -3.85 4.04
N GLU A 66 -9.15 -2.89 4.93
CA GLU A 66 -10.39 -2.12 4.98
C GLU A 66 -10.62 -1.36 3.67
N PHE A 67 -9.62 -0.59 3.22
CA PHE A 67 -9.68 0.13 1.96
C PHE A 67 -10.03 -0.79 0.79
N LEU A 68 -9.31 -1.91 0.65
CA LEU A 68 -9.55 -2.87 -0.44
C LEU A 68 -10.90 -3.59 -0.32
N ALA A 69 -11.48 -3.71 0.87
CA ALA A 69 -12.83 -4.25 1.03
C ALA A 69 -13.90 -3.27 0.55
N PHE A 70 -13.72 -1.97 0.82
CA PHE A 70 -14.63 -0.92 0.34
C PHE A 70 -14.49 -0.66 -1.16
N ASN A 71 -13.26 -0.73 -1.69
CA ASN A 71 -12.95 -0.35 -3.06
C ASN A 71 -13.00 -1.53 -4.07
N LYS A 72 -13.55 -2.69 -3.67
CA LYS A 72 -13.78 -3.87 -4.53
C LYS A 72 -14.91 -3.69 -5.55
N GLY A 73 -15.30 -2.45 -5.85
CA GLY A 73 -16.52 -2.08 -6.56
C GLY A 73 -16.33 -1.53 -7.98
N VAL A 74 -15.20 -1.78 -8.64
CA VAL A 74 -14.98 -1.42 -10.05
C VAL A 74 -14.43 -2.62 -10.82
#